data_AF-A0A1C3NZP0-F1
#
_entry.id   AF-A0A1C3NZP0-F1
#
_cell.length_a   1.000
_cell.length_b   1.000
_cell.length_c   1.000
_cell.angle_alpha   90.00
_cell.angle_beta   90.00
_cell.angle_gamma   90.00
#
_symmetry.space_group_name_H-M   'P 1'
#
loop_
_entity.id
_entity.type
_entity.pdbx_description
1 polymer ?
#
loop_
_entity_poly.entity_id
_entity_poly.type
_entity_poly.pdbx_seq_one_letter_code
_entity_poly.pdbx_strand_id
1 'polypeptide(L)'
;MLRLRRDETSAFIEVWDNKPATPAMPEQSLDQEHGRGLFLVASPSRRWHYYHPQIGGKVVWCELPIHISSLEDTRKYALCSNGEFVVPFHPVKPLHFMDDPALLRRVQEGLQRLGDDSEGGDTMR
;
A
#
# COMPACT_ATOMS: atom_id res chain seq x y z
N MET A 1 11.18 0.26 -5.23
CA MET A 1 11.37 -0.57 -4.00
C MET A 1 10.20 -0.34 -3.04
N LEU A 2 9.68 -1.40 -2.40
CA LEU A 2 8.64 -1.36 -1.38
C LEU A 2 9.19 -1.96 -0.08
N ARG A 3 8.99 -1.29 1.06
CA ARG A 3 9.37 -1.80 2.37
C ARG A 3 8.18 -1.77 3.31
N LEU A 4 7.99 -2.88 4.03
CA LEU A 4 6.97 -3.03 5.06
C LEU A 4 7.66 -3.23 6.41
N ARG A 5 7.26 -2.45 7.41
CA ARG A 5 7.65 -2.62 8.81
C ARG A 5 6.39 -2.67 9.66
N ARG A 6 6.43 -3.35 10.79
CA ARG A 6 5.30 -3.45 11.71
C ARG A 6 5.79 -3.28 13.13
N ASP A 7 4.98 -2.61 13.95
CA ASP A 7 5.02 -2.70 15.41
C ASP A 7 3.71 -3.32 15.95
N GLU A 8 3.53 -3.31 17.27
CA GLU A 8 2.36 -3.93 17.92
C GLU A 8 1.02 -3.33 17.44
N THR A 9 1.00 -2.06 17.07
CA THR A 9 -0.24 -1.29 16.81
C THR A 9 -0.29 -0.64 15.44
N SER A 10 0.78 -0.72 14.65
CA SER A 10 0.93 0.02 13.40
C SER A 10 1.74 -0.75 12.36
N ALA A 11 1.34 -0.60 11.09
CA ALA A 11 2.12 -0.98 9.92
C ALA A 11 2.69 0.29 9.28
N PHE A 12 3.96 0.25 8.90
CA PHE A 12 4.63 1.28 8.12
C PHE A 12 4.89 0.76 6.72
N ILE A 13 4.37 1.45 5.72
CA ILE A 13 4.59 1.14 4.31
C ILE A 13 5.43 2.26 3.73
N GLU A 14 6.56 1.92 3.13
CA GLU A 14 7.46 2.85 2.45
C GLU A 14 7.60 2.43 0.99
N VAL A 15 7.43 3.38 0.07
CA VAL A 15 7.57 3.18 -1.37
C VAL A 15 8.58 4.16 -1.91
N TRP A 16 9.65 3.64 -2.51
CA TRP A 16 10.59 4.44 -3.28
C TRP A 16 10.14 4.54 -4.74
N ASP A 17 10.11 5.78 -5.25
CA ASP A 17 9.85 6.16 -6.63
C ASP A 17 11.08 6.93 -7.16
N ASN A 18 11.56 6.57 -8.35
CA ASN A 18 12.72 7.22 -8.97
C ASN A 18 12.41 8.66 -9.41
N LYS A 19 11.14 9.05 -9.51
CA LYS A 19 10.74 10.42 -9.86
C LYS A 19 10.97 11.35 -8.66
N PRO A 20 11.88 12.34 -8.76
CA PRO A 20 12.19 13.23 -7.65
C PRO A 20 11.09 14.28 -7.39
N ALA A 21 10.07 14.36 -8.26
CA ALA A 21 8.96 15.29 -8.08
C ALA A 21 8.24 15.03 -6.75
N THR A 22 8.15 16.06 -5.92
CA THR A 22 7.45 16.07 -4.64
C THR A 22 6.01 15.56 -4.81
N PRO A 23 5.53 14.63 -3.96
CA PRO A 23 4.14 14.20 -3.98
C PRO A 23 3.22 15.39 -3.68
N ALA A 24 2.30 15.66 -4.60
CA ALA A 24 1.22 16.62 -4.40
C ALA A 24 -0.09 15.86 -4.16
N MET A 25 -0.93 16.39 -3.27
CA MET A 25 -2.31 15.94 -3.12
C MET A 25 -3.19 16.95 -3.85
N PRO A 26 -3.57 16.69 -5.11
CA PRO A 26 -4.45 17.61 -5.84
C PRO A 26 -5.84 17.63 -5.20
N GLU A 27 -6.60 18.69 -5.46
CA GLU A 27 -8.01 18.72 -5.13
C GLU A 27 -8.74 17.59 -5.87
N GLN A 28 -9.57 16.85 -5.12
CA GLN A 28 -10.25 15.68 -5.63
C GLN A 28 -11.60 16.11 -6.21
N SER A 29 -11.88 15.70 -7.45
CA SER A 29 -13.19 15.88 -8.09
C SER A 29 -13.76 14.51 -8.46
N LEU A 30 -15.08 14.39 -8.47
CA LEU A 30 -15.78 13.14 -8.82
C LEU A 30 -15.44 12.66 -10.24
N ASP A 31 -15.17 13.59 -11.16
CA ASP A 31 -14.84 13.29 -12.56
C ASP A 31 -13.33 13.11 -12.80
N GLN A 32 -12.49 13.29 -11.77
CA GLN A 32 -11.04 13.19 -11.88
C GLN A 32 -10.55 11.79 -11.51
N GLU A 33 -10.07 11.06 -12.51
CA GLU A 33 -9.57 9.70 -12.32
C GLU A 33 -8.11 9.66 -11.84
N HIS A 34 -7.35 10.72 -12.10
CA HIS A 34 -5.90 10.82 -11.85
C HIS A 34 -5.60 11.50 -10.50
N GLY A 35 -4.39 11.29 -9.97
CA GLY A 35 -3.92 12.03 -8.78
C GLY A 35 -4.57 11.63 -7.44
N ARG A 36 -5.43 10.62 -7.43
CA ARG A 36 -6.14 10.15 -6.23
C ARG A 36 -5.30 9.28 -5.31
N GLY A 37 -4.16 8.76 -5.80
CA GLY A 37 -3.35 7.79 -5.06
C GLY A 37 -2.95 8.28 -3.67
N LEU A 38 -2.52 9.55 -3.55
CA LEU A 38 -2.12 10.11 -2.27
C LEU A 38 -3.32 10.40 -1.35
N PHE A 39 -4.45 10.80 -1.91
CA PHE A 39 -5.70 10.96 -1.17
C PHE A 39 -6.18 9.62 -0.57
N LEU A 40 -6.14 8.55 -1.37
CA LEU A 40 -6.49 7.20 -0.93
C LEU A 40 -5.54 6.65 0.12
N VAL A 41 -4.25 6.99 0.05
CA VAL A 41 -3.27 6.62 1.09
C VAL A 41 -3.49 7.43 2.36
N ALA A 42 -3.77 8.73 2.24
CA ALA A 42 -3.94 9.61 3.40
C ALA A 42 -5.17 9.27 4.24
N SER A 43 -6.27 8.83 3.61
CA SER A 43 -7.54 8.56 4.29
C SER A 43 -7.47 7.49 5.41
N PRO A 44 -6.90 6.29 5.19
CA PRO A 44 -6.78 5.27 6.24
C PRO A 44 -5.53 5.44 7.12
N SER A 45 -4.61 6.33 6.75
CA SER A 45 -3.33 6.49 7.45
C SER A 45 -3.48 7.39 8.67
N ARG A 46 -2.85 7.00 9.77
CA ARG A 46 -2.65 7.89 10.94
C ARG A 46 -1.84 9.11 10.56
N ARG A 47 -0.81 8.89 9.74
CA ARG A 47 0.03 9.91 9.13
C ARG A 47 0.70 9.35 7.90
N TRP A 48 1.08 10.24 7.02
CA TRP A 48 1.90 9.93 5.86
C TRP A 48 2.84 11.11 5.61
N HIS A 49 4.03 10.84 5.09
CA HIS A 49 4.99 11.87 4.70
C HIS A 49 5.83 11.37 3.53
N TYR A 50 6.75 12.22 3.08
CA TYR A 50 7.75 11.86 2.10
C TYR A 50 9.12 12.45 2.47
N TYR A 51 10.18 11.87 1.91
CA TYR A 51 11.53 12.41 2.00
C TYR A 51 12.34 12.06 0.75
N HIS A 52 13.43 12.78 0.52
CA HIS A 52 14.36 12.52 -0.58
C HIS A 52 15.58 11.75 -0.03
N PRO A 53 15.78 10.48 -0.42
CA PRO A 53 16.95 9.73 0.02
C PRO A 53 18.20 10.16 -0.77
N GLN A 54 19.39 9.85 -0.25
CA GLN A 54 20.66 10.20 -0.89
C GLN A 54 20.86 9.53 -2.26
N ILE A 55 20.26 8.36 -2.46
CA ILE A 55 20.27 7.61 -3.73
C ILE A 55 19.39 8.25 -4.83
N GLY A 56 18.73 9.37 -4.54
CA GLY A 56 17.84 10.05 -5.48
C GLY A 56 16.40 9.55 -5.45
N GLY A 57 15.53 10.23 -6.23
CA GLY A 57 14.10 9.97 -6.25
C GLY A 57 13.40 10.49 -4.98
N LYS A 58 12.36 9.79 -4.54
CA LYS A 58 11.62 10.07 -3.30
C LYS A 58 11.16 8.78 -2.64
N VAL A 59 11.01 8.82 -1.33
CA VAL A 59 10.28 7.81 -0.56
C VAL A 59 9.01 8.44 -0.04
N VAL A 60 7.86 7.83 -0.34
CA VAL A 60 6.58 8.13 0.29
C VAL A 60 6.30 7.05 1.31
N TRP A 61 5.85 7.43 2.50
CA TRP A 61 5.53 6.47 3.53
C TRP A 61 4.24 6.82 4.27
N CYS A 62 3.58 5.79 4.79
CA CYS A 62 2.43 5.95 5.65
C CYS A 62 2.46 5.00 6.84
N GLU A 63 1.81 5.43 7.92
CA GLU A 63 1.51 4.64 9.11
C GLU A 63 0.02 4.27 9.10
N LEU A 64 -0.26 2.98 9.05
CA LEU A 64 -1.60 2.42 9.14
C LEU A 64 -1.79 1.80 10.52
N PRO A 65 -2.87 2.14 11.26
CA PRO A 65 -3.17 1.47 12.51
C PRO A 65 -3.53 0.00 12.23
N ILE A 66 -2.91 -0.91 12.98
CA ILE A 66 -3.26 -2.33 12.99
C ILE A 66 -4.17 -2.55 14.19
N HIS A 67 -5.44 -2.80 13.91
CA HIS A 67 -6.35 -3.36 14.88
C HIS A 67 -6.28 -4.87 14.77
N ILE A 68 -5.87 -5.55 15.84
CA ILE A 68 -6.03 -7.00 15.94
C ILE A 68 -7.53 -7.22 16.10
N SER A 69 -8.20 -7.47 14.99
CA SER A 69 -9.62 -7.79 14.98
C SER A 69 -9.84 -9.16 15.63
N SER A 70 -10.78 -9.21 16.58
CA SER A 70 -11.38 -10.49 16.96
C SER A 70 -12.01 -11.14 15.71
N LEU A 71 -12.16 -12.46 15.68
CA LEU A 71 -12.89 -13.15 14.61
C LEU A 71 -14.31 -12.59 14.40
N GLU A 72 -14.89 -11.96 15.44
CA GLU A 72 -16.18 -11.26 15.37
C GLU A 72 -16.11 -9.92 14.62
N ASP A 73 -15.00 -9.19 14.73
CA ASP A 73 -14.78 -7.92 14.00
C ASP A 73 -14.63 -8.18 12.50
N THR A 74 -13.97 -9.27 12.10
CA THR A 74 -13.88 -9.69 10.68
C THR A 74 -15.27 -9.92 10.09
N ARG A 75 -16.20 -10.51 10.85
CA ARG A 75 -17.61 -10.64 10.42
C ARG A 75 -18.30 -9.30 10.32
N LYS A 76 -18.02 -8.37 11.24
CA LYS A 76 -18.61 -7.02 11.25
C LYS A 76 -18.15 -6.19 10.05
N TYR A 77 -16.87 -6.22 9.69
CA TYR A 77 -16.36 -5.55 8.48
C TYR A 77 -16.82 -6.23 7.18
N ALA A 78 -17.11 -7.54 7.20
CA ALA A 78 -17.79 -8.22 6.10
C ALA A 78 -19.28 -7.82 5.97
N LEU A 79 -19.92 -7.41 7.07
CA LEU A 79 -21.32 -6.98 7.14
C LEU A 79 -21.52 -5.48 6.83
N CYS A 80 -20.45 -4.68 6.76
CA CYS A 80 -20.50 -3.31 6.22
C CYS A 80 -20.68 -3.26 4.69
N SER A 81 -20.90 -4.40 4.04
CA SER A 81 -21.29 -4.53 2.62
C SER A 81 -22.71 -4.04 2.30
N ASN A 82 -23.48 -3.59 3.31
CA ASN A 82 -24.87 -3.13 3.12
C ASN A 82 -25.01 -1.60 2.96
N GLY A 83 -23.92 -0.85 2.79
CA GLY A 83 -23.98 0.55 2.35
C GLY A 83 -23.98 0.66 0.83
N GLU A 84 -25.14 0.48 0.21
CA GLU A 84 -25.50 0.88 -1.16
C GLU A 84 -24.36 1.03 -2.19
N PHE A 85 -23.70 -0.08 -2.55
CA PHE A 85 -23.03 -0.17 -3.84
C PHE A 85 -23.63 -1.36 -4.59
N VAL A 86 -24.64 -1.09 -5.41
CA VAL A 86 -25.26 -2.08 -6.29
C VAL A 86 -24.31 -2.34 -7.46
N VAL A 87 -23.25 -3.12 -7.20
CA VAL A 87 -22.57 -3.86 -8.26
C VAL A 87 -23.35 -5.16 -8.48
N PRO A 88 -23.65 -5.56 -9.74
CA PRO A 88 -24.25 -6.86 -10.01
C PRO A 88 -23.32 -7.96 -9.47
N PHE A 89 -23.67 -8.49 -8.30
CA PHE A 89 -22.85 -9.45 -7.59
C PHE A 89 -22.92 -10.78 -8.34
N HIS A 90 -21.90 -11.07 -9.15
CA HIS A 90 -21.53 -12.48 -9.32
C HIS A 90 -21.05 -12.96 -7.94
N PRO A 91 -21.50 -14.13 -7.45
CA PRO A 91 -21.05 -14.65 -6.18
C PRO A 91 -19.52 -14.75 -6.22
N VAL A 92 -18.85 -13.79 -5.57
CA VAL A 92 -17.40 -13.80 -5.45
C VAL A 92 -17.11 -15.01 -4.57
N LYS A 93 -16.54 -16.05 -5.18
CA LYS A 93 -16.12 -17.27 -4.49
C LYS A 93 -15.34 -16.85 -3.24
N PRO A 94 -15.61 -17.44 -2.06
CA PRO A 94 -14.91 -17.08 -0.82
C PRO A 94 -13.41 -17.03 -1.10
N LEU A 95 -12.83 -15.84 -0.93
CA LEU A 95 -11.41 -15.64 -1.13
C LEU A 95 -10.73 -16.37 0.03
N HIS A 96 -10.20 -17.57 -0.25
CA HIS A 96 -9.34 -18.26 0.70
C HIS A 96 -8.07 -17.44 0.84
N PHE A 97 -7.91 -16.76 1.98
CA PHE A 97 -6.64 -16.18 2.36
C PHE A 97 -5.64 -17.34 2.51
N MET A 98 -4.54 -17.24 1.79
CA MET A 98 -3.53 -18.29 1.73
C MET A 98 -2.50 -18.02 2.82
N ASP A 99 -2.68 -18.68 3.97
CA ASP A 99 -1.85 -18.52 5.16
C ASP A 99 -0.60 -19.43 5.15
N ASP A 100 -0.07 -19.76 3.96
CA ASP A 100 1.16 -20.55 3.85
C ASP A 100 2.40 -19.65 4.07
N PRO A 101 3.10 -19.78 5.22
CA PRO A 101 4.24 -18.93 5.55
C PRO A 101 5.42 -19.12 4.60
N ALA A 102 5.55 -20.26 3.94
CA ALA A 102 6.62 -20.51 2.98
C ALA A 102 6.36 -19.77 1.66
N LEU A 103 5.12 -19.75 1.20
CA LEU A 103 4.73 -19.02 0.00
C LEU A 103 4.83 -17.50 0.21
N LEU A 104 4.34 -17.00 1.34
CA LEU A 104 4.44 -15.58 1.68
C LEU A 104 5.91 -15.11 1.72
N ARG A 105 6.81 -15.95 2.25
CA ARG A 105 8.24 -15.67 2.25
C ARG A 105 8.81 -15.58 0.82
N ARG A 106 8.44 -16.51 -0.07
CA ARG A 106 8.88 -16.47 -1.47
C ARG A 106 8.37 -15.24 -2.21
N VAL A 107 7.13 -14.82 -1.96
CA VAL A 107 6.58 -13.60 -2.54
C VAL A 107 7.34 -12.37 -2.05
N GLN A 108 7.60 -12.29 -0.74
CA GLN A 108 8.39 -11.21 -0.16
C GLN A 108 9.79 -11.13 -0.78
N GLU A 109 10.49 -12.26 -0.90
CA GLU A 109 11.82 -12.33 -1.52
C GLU A 109 11.79 -11.94 -3.01
N GLY A 110 10.71 -12.27 -3.73
CA GLY A 110 10.54 -11.85 -5.13
C GLY A 110 10.33 -10.34 -5.27
N LEU A 111 9.50 -9.75 -4.40
CA LEU A 111 9.26 -8.32 -4.36
C LEU A 111 10.52 -7.51 -4.00
N GLN A 112 11.38 -8.07 -3.13
CA GLN A 112 12.67 -7.46 -2.79
C GLN A 112 13.60 -7.42 -4.01
N ARG A 113 13.74 -8.52 -4.76
CA ARG A 113 14.58 -8.56 -5.98
C ARG A 113 14.15 -7.55 -7.03
N LEU A 114 12.84 -7.41 -7.26
CA LEU A 114 12.31 -6.39 -8.16
C LEU A 114 12.61 -4.95 -7.71
N GLY A 115 12.85 -4.74 -6.42
CA GLY A 115 13.29 -3.46 -5.87
C GLY A 115 14.77 -3.16 -6.15
N ASP A 116 15.62 -4.19 -6.14
CA ASP A 116 17.07 -4.08 -6.25
C ASP A 116 17.54 -3.90 -7.71
N ASP A 117 16.77 -4.38 -8.69
CA ASP A 117 17.08 -4.25 -10.14
C ASP A 117 17.08 -2.79 -10.66
N SER A 118 16.78 -1.79 -9.82
CA SER A 118 16.77 -0.37 -10.18
C SER A 118 18.12 0.35 -10.01
N GLU A 119 19.18 -0.31 -9.52
CA GLU A 119 20.51 0.33 -9.31
C GLU A 119 21.52 0.10 -10.46
N GLY A 120 21.09 -0.45 -11.61
CA GLY A 120 21.98 -0.89 -12.68
C GLY A 120 22.22 0.09 -13.85
N GLY A 121 22.16 1.41 -13.65
CA GLY A 121 22.33 2.35 -14.76
C GLY A 121 22.87 3.72 -14.36
N ASP A 122 24.19 3.82 -14.21
CA ASP A 122 25.04 4.74 -14.98
C ASP A 122 26.50 4.68 -14.47
N THR A 123 27.35 3.94 -15.18
CA THR A 123 28.78 4.26 -15.21
C THR A 123 29.26 3.96 -16.62
N MET A 124 29.04 4.94 -17.50
CA MET A 124 29.92 5.14 -18.63
C MET A 124 30.13 6.64 -18.87
N ARG A 125 31.15 7.19 -18.21
CA ARG A 125 32.12 8.15 -18.76
C ARG A 125 33.31 8.32 -17.84
#